data_AF-A0A8B8C9B9-F1
#
_entry.id   AF-A0A8B8C9B9-F1
#
_cell.length_a   1.000
_cell.length_b   1.000
_cell.length_c   1.000
_cell.angle_alpha   90.00
_cell.angle_beta   90.00
_cell.angle_gamma   90.00
#
_symmetry.space_group_name_H-M   'P 1'
#
loop_
_entity.id
_entity.type
_entity.pdbx_description
1 polymer ?
#
loop_
_entity_poly.entity_id
_entity_poly.type
_entity_poly.pdbx_seq_one_letter_code
_entity_poly.pdbx_strand_id
1 'polypeptide(L)'
;MKVVALCLFVGYVCSQRVVVEKPGTCPVSGIITTCECRPELITCNGDSECPGSQKCCSYGCGCRTQCVDPVGSYGPSAGCEYNGRRYREGESFPSSDGCNTCTCGSSGQVGCTEMACLNGCEYNGRRYRVGEGFPSSDGCNTCTCGTSGQVGCTEMACISLGGRGVCSQPKVVGRCRAAFPRYWFNSQTNRCESFTYGGCGGNENNFKTLQECQRRCQ
;
A
#
# COMPACT_ATOMS: atom_id res chain seq x y z
N MET A 1 37.15 2.57 15.46
CA MET A 1 38.18 3.61 15.53
C MET A 1 39.48 2.96 15.96
N LYS A 2 40.51 2.96 15.10
CA LYS A 2 41.87 2.59 15.51
C LYS A 2 42.69 3.88 15.54
N VAL A 3 43.13 4.28 16.72
CA VAL A 3 43.97 5.47 16.95
C VAL A 3 45.42 5.01 16.87
N VAL A 4 46.18 5.52 15.89
CA VAL A 4 47.64 5.37 15.87
C VAL A 4 48.22 6.77 16.05
N ALA A 5 48.76 7.04 17.24
CA ALA A 5 49.44 8.29 17.55
C ALA A 5 50.96 8.06 17.41
N LEU A 6 51.59 8.75 16.45
CA LEU A 6 53.05 8.87 16.41
C LEU A 6 53.41 10.25 16.98
N CYS A 7 53.92 10.26 18.21
CA CYS A 7 54.50 11.45 18.83
C CYS A 7 56.02 11.33 18.77
N LEU A 8 56.70 12.27 18.11
CA LEU A 8 58.14 12.49 18.27
C LEU A 8 58.42 13.93 18.72
N PHE A 9 58.74 14.01 20.01
CA PHE A 9 59.60 14.93 20.75
C PHE A 9 59.64 16.46 20.43
N VAL A 10 59.36 17.20 21.52
CA VAL A 10 59.72 18.58 21.88
C VAL A 10 58.75 19.71 21.46
N GLY A 11 57.92 20.14 22.41
CA GLY A 11 57.68 21.58 22.64
C GLY A 11 56.53 22.29 21.93
N TYR A 12 55.65 21.59 21.20
CA TYR A 12 54.47 22.23 20.61
C TYR A 12 53.18 21.59 21.12
N VAL A 13 52.22 22.44 21.48
CA VAL A 13 50.83 22.08 21.74
C VAL A 13 50.34 21.26 20.56
N CYS A 14 49.98 19.99 20.79
CA CYS A 14 49.25 19.19 19.81
C CYS A 14 47.87 19.83 19.62
N SER A 15 47.76 20.80 18.71
CA SER A 15 46.47 21.15 18.15
C SER A 15 46.04 19.95 17.32
N GLN A 16 45.18 19.12 17.91
CA GLN A 16 44.50 18.07 17.19
C GLN A 16 43.72 18.75 16.06
N ARG A 17 44.28 18.78 14.84
CA ARG A 17 43.50 19.14 13.67
C ARG A 17 42.43 18.08 13.55
N VAL A 18 41.19 18.44 13.86
CA VAL A 18 40.03 17.60 13.58
C VAL A 18 39.98 17.48 12.06
N VAL A 19 40.41 16.34 11.53
CA VAL A 19 40.27 16.04 10.11
C VAL A 19 38.79 15.84 9.87
N VAL A 20 38.14 16.84 9.29
CA VAL A 20 36.72 16.77 8.94
C VAL A 20 36.59 15.87 7.71
N GLU A 21 36.37 14.59 7.92
CA GLU A 21 36.05 13.64 6.85
C GLU A 21 34.58 13.81 6.45
N LYS A 22 34.32 14.21 5.19
CA LYS A 22 32.96 14.32 4.67
C LYS A 22 32.47 12.97 4.11
N PRO A 23 31.19 12.62 4.24
CA PRO A 23 30.65 11.34 3.78
C PRO A 23 30.71 11.18 2.24
N GLY A 24 30.78 9.93 1.77
CA GLY A 24 30.86 9.58 0.34
C GLY A 24 32.27 9.27 -0.16
N THR A 25 32.40 8.83 -1.41
CA THR A 25 33.69 8.45 -2.01
C THR A 25 34.04 9.40 -3.15
N CYS A 26 35.32 9.65 -3.42
CA CYS A 26 35.70 10.44 -4.59
C CYS A 26 35.32 9.75 -5.90
N PRO A 27 34.86 10.49 -6.94
CA PRO A 27 34.71 9.94 -8.27
C PRO A 27 36.03 9.36 -8.78
N VAL A 28 35.96 8.17 -9.38
CA VAL A 28 37.10 7.59 -10.08
C VAL A 28 37.28 8.34 -11.40
N SER A 29 38.42 8.99 -11.59
CA SER A 29 38.77 9.66 -12.85
C SER A 29 39.80 8.84 -13.63
N GLY A 30 39.52 8.59 -14.91
CA GLY A 30 40.45 7.95 -15.85
C GLY A 30 41.47 8.91 -16.47
N ILE A 31 41.48 10.18 -16.05
CA ILE A 31 42.42 11.18 -16.57
C ILE A 31 43.78 10.93 -15.92
N ILE A 32 44.74 10.39 -16.67
CA ILE A 32 46.12 10.25 -16.21
C ILE A 32 46.86 11.56 -16.55
N THR A 33 47.16 12.36 -15.54
CA THR A 33 48.09 13.50 -15.68
C THR A 33 49.54 13.02 -15.62
N THR A 34 50.47 13.89 -15.99
CA THR A 34 51.90 13.68 -15.69
C THR A 34 52.09 13.64 -14.17
N CYS A 35 52.96 12.77 -13.66
CA CYS A 35 53.25 12.62 -12.22
C CYS A 35 53.93 13.85 -11.56
N GLU A 36 53.96 14.99 -12.24
CA GLU A 36 54.52 16.24 -11.73
C GLU A 36 53.49 16.99 -10.89
N CYS A 37 53.78 17.15 -9.60
CA CYS A 37 52.96 17.92 -8.68
C CYS A 37 53.32 19.40 -8.76
N ARG A 38 52.46 20.20 -9.42
CA ARG A 38 52.60 21.67 -9.44
C ARG A 38 51.69 22.29 -8.37
N PRO A 39 52.19 23.22 -7.55
CA PRO A 39 51.40 23.87 -6.49
C PRO A 39 50.12 24.55 -7.01
N GLU A 40 50.16 25.11 -8.22
CA GLU A 40 49.04 25.83 -8.85
C GLU A 40 47.84 24.92 -9.20
N LEU A 41 48.02 23.59 -9.21
CA LEU A 41 46.98 22.61 -9.53
C LEU A 41 46.30 22.01 -8.28
N ILE A 42 46.80 22.34 -7.09
CA ILE A 42 46.25 21.92 -5.81
C ILE A 42 45.24 22.98 -5.37
N THR A 43 43.95 22.65 -5.44
CA THR A 43 42.88 23.61 -5.05
C THR A 43 42.31 23.34 -3.66
N CYS A 44 42.64 22.20 -3.07
CA CYS A 44 42.30 21.83 -1.69
C CYS A 44 43.34 20.84 -1.15
N ASN A 45 43.56 20.83 0.17
CA ASN A 45 44.42 19.85 0.85
C ASN A 45 43.63 18.89 1.75
N GLY A 46 42.33 19.13 1.94
CA GLY A 46 41.45 18.27 2.70
C GLY A 46 39.99 18.67 2.56
N ASP A 47 39.10 17.76 2.96
CA ASP A 47 37.65 17.93 2.86
C ASP A 47 37.12 19.18 3.58
N SER A 48 37.78 19.61 4.65
CA SER A 48 37.43 20.82 5.41
C SER A 48 37.54 22.12 4.61
N GLU A 49 38.38 22.15 3.58
CA GLU A 49 38.58 23.32 2.72
C GLU A 49 37.52 23.44 1.62
N CYS A 50 36.79 22.34 1.36
CA CYS A 50 35.76 22.32 0.34
C CYS A 50 34.42 22.85 0.88
N PRO A 51 33.61 23.55 0.06
CA PRO A 51 32.30 24.04 0.48
C PRO A 51 31.28 22.90 0.57
N GLY A 52 30.27 23.06 1.43
CA GLY A 52 29.13 22.14 1.54
C GLY A 52 29.56 20.67 1.73
N SER A 53 28.99 19.77 0.93
CA SER A 53 29.27 18.33 0.94
C SER A 53 30.44 17.89 0.07
N GLN A 54 31.13 18.81 -0.62
CA GLN A 54 32.21 18.47 -1.55
C GLN A 54 33.42 17.91 -0.81
N LYS A 55 34.04 16.88 -1.41
CA LYS A 55 35.29 16.26 -0.94
C LYS A 55 36.47 16.74 -1.75
N CYS A 56 37.64 16.74 -1.11
CA CYS A 56 38.88 17.05 -1.79
C CYS A 56 39.43 15.78 -2.44
N CYS A 57 39.30 15.68 -3.76
CA CYS A 57 39.60 14.46 -4.49
C CYS A 57 40.80 14.59 -5.42
N SER A 58 41.60 13.52 -5.51
CA SER A 58 42.71 13.41 -6.44
C SER A 58 42.24 12.93 -7.82
N TYR A 59 42.69 13.59 -8.87
CA TYR A 59 42.34 13.27 -10.26
C TYR A 59 43.56 12.73 -11.02
N GLY A 60 43.63 11.41 -11.18
CA GLY A 60 44.70 10.76 -11.94
C GLY A 60 45.99 10.52 -11.17
N CYS A 61 47.07 10.26 -11.91
CA CYS A 61 48.42 10.16 -11.38
C CYS A 61 49.07 11.55 -11.32
N GLY A 62 49.13 12.15 -10.13
CA GLY A 62 49.66 13.50 -9.86
C GLY A 62 49.05 14.08 -8.58
N CYS A 63 49.47 15.27 -8.15
CA CYS A 63 48.92 15.93 -6.96
C CYS A 63 47.77 16.91 -7.30
N ARG A 64 47.02 16.69 -8.38
CA ARG A 64 45.90 17.58 -8.70
C ARG A 64 44.71 17.25 -7.82
N THR A 65 44.39 18.14 -6.89
CA THR A 65 43.27 18.01 -5.97
C THR A 65 42.18 19.03 -6.26
N GLN A 66 40.93 18.59 -6.28
CA GLN A 66 39.77 19.45 -6.52
C GLN A 66 38.61 19.13 -5.60
N CYS A 67 37.92 20.18 -5.16
CA CYS A 67 36.65 20.07 -4.48
C CYS A 67 35.57 19.64 -5.44
N VAL A 68 35.05 18.43 -5.23
CA VAL A 68 34.06 17.81 -6.11
C VAL A 68 33.01 17.11 -5.30
N ASP A 69 31.85 16.92 -5.91
CA ASP A 69 30.79 16.17 -5.27
C ASP A 69 31.17 14.68 -5.17
N PRO A 70 31.09 14.06 -3.98
CA PRO A 70 31.38 12.64 -3.81
C PRO A 70 30.48 11.76 -4.70
N VAL A 71 31.05 10.71 -5.29
CA VAL A 71 30.29 9.57 -5.79
C VAL A 71 29.69 8.83 -4.60
N GLY A 72 28.38 8.63 -4.66
CA GLY A 72 27.56 8.22 -3.52
C GLY A 72 26.98 9.40 -2.70
N SER A 73 27.32 10.66 -3.02
CA SER A 73 26.58 11.83 -2.53
C SER A 73 25.61 12.42 -3.57
N TYR A 74 25.85 12.11 -4.84
CA TYR A 74 24.85 12.11 -5.90
C TYR A 74 24.81 10.71 -6.50
N GLY A 75 24.09 9.79 -5.83
CA GLY A 75 23.78 8.48 -6.41
C GLY A 75 22.85 8.63 -7.62
N PRO A 76 22.87 7.70 -8.58
CA PRO A 76 21.90 7.71 -9.66
C PRO A 76 20.52 7.36 -9.09
N SER A 77 19.69 8.39 -8.95
CA SER A 77 18.25 8.44 -8.60
C SER A 77 18.01 8.90 -7.17
N ALA A 78 17.45 10.10 -7.02
CA ALA A 78 16.96 10.70 -5.77
C ALA A 78 15.77 9.90 -5.20
N GLY A 79 16.01 8.64 -4.84
CA GLY A 79 14.97 7.66 -4.74
C GLY A 79 15.44 6.24 -4.42
N CYS A 80 14.47 5.37 -4.17
CA CYS A 80 14.64 3.99 -3.79
C CYS A 80 14.02 3.07 -4.85
N GLU A 81 14.55 1.86 -5.00
CA GLU A 81 13.94 0.85 -5.85
C GLU A 81 13.25 -0.21 -4.97
N TYR A 82 11.99 -0.49 -5.25
CA TYR A 82 11.18 -1.50 -4.56
C TYR A 82 10.34 -2.27 -5.56
N ASN A 83 10.52 -3.60 -5.60
CA ASN A 83 9.87 -4.52 -6.56
C ASN A 83 9.95 -4.07 -8.03
N GLY A 84 11.13 -3.61 -8.46
CA GLY A 84 11.39 -3.18 -9.83
C GLY A 84 10.78 -1.82 -10.21
N ARG A 85 10.18 -1.10 -9.25
CA ARG A 85 9.69 0.27 -9.43
C ARG A 85 10.54 1.25 -8.63
N ARG A 86 10.74 2.45 -9.18
CA ARG A 86 11.51 3.54 -8.57
C ARG A 86 10.59 4.56 -7.90
N TYR A 87 10.95 4.98 -6.70
CA TYR A 87 10.26 5.94 -5.83
C TYR A 87 11.22 7.04 -5.43
N ARG A 88 10.75 8.26 -5.16
CA ARG A 88 11.59 9.39 -4.75
C ARG A 88 11.85 9.39 -3.25
N GLU A 89 12.92 10.04 -2.82
CA GLU A 89 13.17 10.29 -1.39
C GLU A 89 11.96 10.99 -0.73
N GLY A 90 11.53 10.46 0.43
CA GLY A 90 10.34 10.93 1.15
C GLY A 90 9.01 10.42 0.58
N GLU A 91 9.01 9.73 -0.56
CA GLU A 91 7.80 9.14 -1.13
C GLU A 91 7.35 7.92 -0.31
N SER A 92 6.05 7.89 0.03
CA SER A 92 5.40 6.74 0.66
C SER A 92 4.58 5.97 -0.37
N PHE A 93 4.66 4.64 -0.33
CA PHE A 93 4.03 3.74 -1.29
C PHE A 93 3.60 2.40 -0.65
N PRO A 94 2.67 1.64 -1.27
CA PRO A 94 2.22 0.37 -0.74
C PRO A 94 3.30 -0.73 -0.79
N SER A 95 3.41 -1.52 0.28
CA SER A 95 4.21 -2.75 0.35
C SER A 95 3.61 -3.86 -0.51
N SER A 96 4.41 -4.88 -0.88
CA SER A 96 3.93 -6.07 -1.59
C SER A 96 2.93 -6.92 -0.81
N ASP A 97 2.91 -6.79 0.51
CA ASP A 97 1.92 -7.46 1.37
C ASP A 97 0.53 -6.80 1.32
N GLY A 98 0.40 -5.64 0.66
CA GLY A 98 -0.87 -4.95 0.45
C GLY A 98 -1.45 -4.27 1.71
N CYS A 99 -0.75 -4.28 2.85
CA CYS A 99 -1.23 -3.66 4.08
C CYS A 99 -0.20 -2.72 4.72
N ASN A 100 1.09 -3.01 4.56
CA ASN A 100 2.15 -2.15 5.05
C ASN A 100 2.39 -0.99 4.09
N THR A 101 2.83 0.13 4.66
CA THR A 101 3.26 1.30 3.89
C THR A 101 4.77 1.40 3.98
N CYS A 102 5.42 1.56 2.84
CA CYS A 102 6.84 1.75 2.71
C CYS A 102 7.15 3.22 2.45
N THR A 103 8.30 3.69 2.93
CA THR A 103 8.81 5.03 2.69
C THR A 103 10.24 4.94 2.20
N CYS A 104 10.54 5.72 1.18
CA CYS A 104 11.90 5.85 0.68
C CYS A 104 12.70 6.84 1.53
N GLY A 105 13.78 6.36 2.16
CA GLY A 105 14.68 7.17 2.99
C GLY A 105 15.78 7.87 2.19
N SER A 106 16.44 8.82 2.86
CA SER A 106 17.49 9.69 2.29
C SER A 106 18.76 8.98 1.85
N SER A 107 18.95 7.73 2.26
CA SER A 107 20.07 6.87 1.87
C SER A 107 19.71 5.85 0.77
N GLY A 108 18.51 5.94 0.17
CA GLY A 108 18.02 4.95 -0.80
C GLY A 108 17.44 3.69 -0.16
N GLN A 109 17.31 3.65 1.18
CA GLN A 109 16.71 2.54 1.92
C GLN A 109 15.18 2.61 1.91
N VAL A 110 14.53 1.46 1.76
CA VAL A 110 13.08 1.34 1.88
C VAL A 110 12.75 0.82 3.28
N GLY A 111 12.08 1.63 4.08
CA GLY A 111 11.54 1.20 5.37
C GLY A 111 10.03 1.03 5.26
N CYS A 112 9.51 -0.15 5.60
CA CYS A 112 8.09 -0.41 5.64
C CYS A 112 7.59 -0.52 7.08
N THR A 113 6.33 -0.16 7.31
CA THR A 113 5.68 -0.49 8.58
C THR A 113 5.70 -2.00 8.79
N GLU A 114 5.80 -2.44 10.05
CA GLU A 114 5.71 -3.87 10.41
C GLU A 114 4.35 -4.15 11.07
N MET A 115 3.27 -3.82 10.38
CA MET A 115 1.95 -4.27 10.78
C MET A 115 1.81 -5.74 10.42
N ALA A 116 1.26 -6.54 11.33
CA ALA A 116 0.88 -7.90 11.04
C ALA A 116 -0.19 -7.89 9.93
N CYS A 117 0.23 -8.08 8.68
CA CYS A 117 -0.69 -8.25 7.57
C CYS A 117 -1.41 -9.58 7.73
N LEU A 118 -2.57 -9.54 8.37
CA LEU A 118 -3.61 -10.52 8.11
C LEU A 118 -3.89 -10.39 6.60
N ASN A 119 -3.59 -11.45 5.84
CA ASN A 119 -3.66 -11.51 4.37
C ASN A 119 -5.10 -11.35 3.86
N GLY A 120 -5.67 -10.16 4.10
CA GLY A 120 -7.09 -9.93 3.97
C GLY A 120 -7.90 -10.43 5.17
N CYS A 121 -9.19 -10.55 4.93
CA CYS A 121 -10.19 -10.94 5.91
C CYS A 121 -10.87 -12.22 5.45
N GLU A 122 -11.28 -13.07 6.39
CA GLU A 122 -12.13 -14.22 6.10
C GLU A 122 -13.57 -13.90 6.53
N TYR A 123 -14.52 -14.08 5.62
CA TYR A 123 -15.95 -13.91 5.88
C TYR A 123 -16.73 -15.04 5.22
N ASN A 124 -17.46 -15.81 6.04
CA ASN A 124 -18.20 -17.02 5.62
C ASN A 124 -17.37 -18.01 4.79
N GLY A 125 -16.12 -18.26 5.19
CA GLY A 125 -15.22 -19.21 4.53
C GLY A 125 -14.62 -18.71 3.20
N ARG A 126 -14.86 -17.45 2.81
CA ARG A 126 -14.22 -16.80 1.67
C ARG A 126 -13.23 -15.74 2.11
N ARG A 127 -12.10 -15.65 1.40
CA ARG A 127 -11.03 -14.66 1.64
C ARG A 127 -11.20 -13.43 0.75
N TYR A 128 -11.02 -12.26 1.34
CA TYR A 128 -11.14 -10.94 0.69
C TYR A 128 -9.90 -10.10 0.96
N ARG A 129 -9.43 -9.32 -0.01
CA ARG A 129 -8.26 -8.46 0.14
C ARG A 129 -8.57 -7.23 0.99
N VAL A 130 -7.55 -6.66 1.64
CA VAL A 130 -7.69 -5.39 2.35
C VAL A 130 -8.22 -4.31 1.40
N GLY A 131 -9.23 -3.56 1.84
CA GLY A 131 -9.94 -2.55 1.05
C GLY A 131 -11.00 -3.12 0.09
N GLU A 132 -11.10 -4.44 -0.07
CA GLU A 132 -12.13 -5.06 -0.91
C GLU A 132 -13.51 -4.92 -0.26
N GLY A 133 -14.48 -4.46 -1.06
CA GLY A 133 -15.89 -4.41 -0.70
C GLY A 133 -16.64 -5.64 -1.23
N PHE A 134 -17.49 -6.25 -0.42
CA PHE A 134 -18.23 -7.46 -0.77
C PHE A 134 -19.62 -7.51 -0.12
N PRO A 135 -20.60 -8.25 -0.68
CA PRO A 135 -21.93 -8.37 -0.10
C PRO A 135 -21.92 -9.09 1.26
N SER A 136 -22.69 -8.58 2.22
CA SER A 136 -22.99 -9.25 3.49
C SER A 136 -23.87 -10.49 3.28
N SER A 137 -23.88 -11.41 4.25
CA SER A 137 -24.77 -12.58 4.24
C SER A 137 -26.26 -12.23 4.28
N ASP A 138 -26.61 -11.03 4.76
CA ASP A 138 -27.98 -10.53 4.76
C ASP A 138 -28.47 -10.05 3.36
N GLY A 139 -27.58 -10.00 2.36
CA GLY A 139 -27.90 -9.65 0.98
C GLY A 139 -28.26 -8.17 0.75
N CYS A 140 -28.16 -7.31 1.75
CA CYS A 140 -28.47 -5.88 1.63
C CYS A 140 -27.30 -4.99 2.08
N ASN A 141 -26.55 -5.43 3.07
CA ASN A 141 -25.40 -4.72 3.58
C ASN A 141 -24.18 -5.01 2.73
N THR A 142 -23.24 -4.08 2.75
CA THR A 142 -21.94 -4.24 2.12
C THR A 142 -20.89 -4.27 3.20
N CYS A 143 -20.00 -5.23 3.12
CA CYS A 143 -18.86 -5.41 4.00
C CYS A 143 -17.59 -4.91 3.32
N THR A 144 -16.63 -4.48 4.14
CA THR A 144 -15.30 -4.06 3.71
C THR A 144 -14.27 -4.75 4.58
N CYS A 145 -13.20 -5.22 3.95
CA CYS A 145 -12.08 -5.78 4.68
C CYS A 145 -11.14 -4.65 5.14
N GLY A 146 -11.02 -4.48 6.46
CA GLY A 146 -10.15 -3.49 7.08
C GLY A 146 -8.67 -3.90 7.06
N THR A 147 -7.79 -2.92 7.28
CA THR A 147 -6.33 -3.11 7.33
C THR A 147 -5.87 -4.00 8.48
N SER A 148 -6.68 -4.12 9.54
CA SER A 148 -6.46 -5.00 10.69
C SER A 148 -6.98 -6.44 10.48
N GLY A 149 -7.43 -6.80 9.27
CA GLY A 149 -8.07 -8.10 9.01
C GLY A 149 -9.50 -8.23 9.56
N GLN A 150 -10.06 -7.14 10.10
CA GLN A 150 -11.44 -7.09 10.56
C GLN A 150 -12.41 -6.82 9.41
N VAL A 151 -13.57 -7.46 9.44
CA VAL A 151 -14.66 -7.19 8.50
C VAL A 151 -15.61 -6.18 9.12
N GLY A 152 -15.71 -5.00 8.50
CA GLY A 152 -16.70 -3.99 8.84
C GLY A 152 -17.82 -3.97 7.81
N CYS A 153 -19.05 -4.23 8.23
CA CYS A 153 -20.23 -4.17 7.36
C CYS A 153 -21.03 -2.91 7.65
N THR A 154 -21.71 -2.38 6.63
CA THR A 154 -22.72 -1.37 6.84
C THR A 154 -23.78 -1.92 7.78
N GLU A 155 -24.24 -1.11 8.72
CA GLU A 155 -25.40 -1.41 9.55
C GLU A 155 -26.63 -0.69 8.98
N MET A 156 -26.87 -0.86 7.68
CA MET A 156 -28.20 -0.54 7.20
C MET A 156 -29.10 -1.52 7.92
N ALA A 157 -30.13 -0.99 8.58
CA ALA A 157 -31.30 -1.79 8.82
C ALA A 157 -31.68 -2.29 7.43
N CYS A 158 -31.33 -3.54 7.11
CA CYS A 158 -31.88 -4.22 5.97
C CYS A 158 -33.34 -4.07 6.21
N ILE A 159 -33.97 -3.15 5.49
CA ILE A 159 -35.37 -2.83 5.72
C ILE A 159 -36.00 -4.18 5.43
N SER A 160 -36.39 -4.83 6.52
CA SER A 160 -36.99 -6.14 6.52
C SER A 160 -38.44 -5.99 6.09
N LEU A 161 -38.64 -5.20 5.02
CA LEU A 161 -39.56 -5.49 3.95
C LEU A 161 -38.93 -6.44 2.92
N GLY A 162 -37.66 -6.84 3.07
CA GLY A 162 -36.96 -7.83 2.24
C GLY A 162 -37.44 -9.29 2.35
N GLY A 163 -38.38 -9.61 3.23
CA GLY A 163 -39.10 -10.89 3.27
C GLY A 163 -40.52 -10.77 3.82
N ARG A 164 -40.95 -9.55 4.18
CA ARG A 164 -42.31 -9.29 4.66
C ARG A 164 -43.12 -8.42 3.72
N GLY A 165 -42.55 -7.63 2.78
CA GLY A 165 -43.37 -6.86 1.84
C GLY A 165 -44.15 -7.78 0.91
N VAL A 166 -43.42 -8.45 0.02
CA VAL A 166 -43.98 -9.46 -0.90
C VAL A 166 -44.66 -10.58 -0.13
N CYS A 167 -43.97 -11.20 0.84
CA CYS A 167 -44.50 -12.40 1.49
C CYS A 167 -45.59 -12.09 2.54
N SER A 168 -45.88 -10.84 2.91
CA SER A 168 -47.08 -10.51 3.70
C SER A 168 -48.26 -10.05 2.86
N GLN A 169 -48.05 -9.76 1.57
CA GLN A 169 -49.16 -9.42 0.69
C GLN A 169 -50.12 -10.61 0.58
N PRO A 170 -51.44 -10.38 0.49
CA PRO A 170 -52.40 -11.46 0.30
C PRO A 170 -52.25 -12.08 -1.09
N LYS A 171 -52.71 -13.32 -1.30
CA LYS A 171 -52.92 -13.82 -2.67
C LYS A 171 -53.93 -12.95 -3.42
N VAL A 172 -53.64 -12.64 -4.68
CA VAL A 172 -54.55 -11.87 -5.56
C VAL A 172 -54.77 -12.63 -6.87
N VAL A 173 -56.00 -13.12 -7.07
CA VAL A 173 -56.43 -13.78 -8.32
C VAL A 173 -56.41 -12.79 -9.49
N GLY A 174 -56.79 -11.53 -9.23
CA GLY A 174 -56.87 -10.48 -10.24
C GLY A 174 -58.17 -10.52 -11.05
N ARG A 175 -58.30 -9.62 -12.03
CA ARG A 175 -59.57 -9.36 -12.76
C ARG A 175 -59.75 -10.20 -14.03
N CYS A 176 -58.68 -10.82 -14.52
CA CYS A 176 -58.73 -11.68 -15.71
C CYS A 176 -59.24 -13.09 -15.37
N ARG A 177 -59.69 -13.85 -16.38
CA ARG A 177 -60.38 -15.15 -16.21
C ARG A 177 -59.58 -16.36 -16.75
N ALA A 178 -58.28 -16.21 -16.97
CA ALA A 178 -57.43 -17.37 -17.28
C ALA A 178 -57.13 -18.16 -16.00
N ALA A 179 -56.62 -19.38 -16.12
CA ALA A 179 -56.29 -20.24 -14.99
C ALA A 179 -54.80 -20.59 -15.01
N PHE A 180 -53.99 -19.79 -14.30
CA PHE A 180 -52.56 -20.07 -14.14
C PHE A 180 -52.27 -20.60 -12.74
N PRO A 181 -51.73 -21.83 -12.59
CA PRO A 181 -51.26 -22.32 -11.29
C PRO A 181 -50.05 -21.49 -10.83
N ARG A 182 -50.13 -20.96 -9.62
CA ARG A 182 -49.10 -20.12 -8.99
C ARG A 182 -48.95 -20.47 -7.52
N TYR A 183 -47.89 -19.97 -6.91
CA TYR A 183 -47.64 -20.10 -5.48
C TYR A 183 -47.61 -18.72 -4.82
N TRP A 184 -48.06 -18.64 -3.58
CA TRP A 184 -47.96 -17.45 -2.74
C TRP A 184 -47.51 -17.88 -1.33
N PHE A 185 -46.84 -17.00 -0.60
CA PHE A 185 -46.51 -17.25 0.79
C PHE A 185 -47.67 -16.85 1.69
N ASN A 186 -48.20 -17.82 2.43
CA ASN A 186 -49.23 -17.61 3.42
C ASN A 186 -48.58 -17.34 4.79
N SER A 187 -48.64 -16.08 5.23
CA SER A 187 -48.06 -15.66 6.51
C SER A 187 -48.80 -16.19 7.74
N GLN A 188 -50.04 -16.69 7.58
CA GLN A 188 -50.80 -17.31 8.68
C GLN A 188 -50.30 -18.73 8.96
N THR A 189 -49.94 -19.47 7.91
CA THR A 189 -49.43 -20.85 8.02
C THR A 189 -47.91 -20.93 7.95
N ASN A 190 -47.23 -19.84 7.61
CA ASN A 190 -45.80 -19.76 7.29
C ASN A 190 -45.38 -20.73 6.17
N ARG A 191 -46.25 -20.95 5.18
CA ARG A 191 -46.00 -21.89 4.07
C ARG A 191 -46.30 -21.29 2.72
N CYS A 192 -45.53 -21.72 1.72
CA CYS A 192 -45.86 -21.49 0.32
C CYS A 192 -46.99 -22.43 -0.11
N GLU A 193 -48.11 -21.84 -0.53
CA GLU A 193 -49.34 -22.54 -0.91
C GLU A 193 -49.69 -22.24 -2.38
N SER A 194 -50.37 -23.16 -3.05
CA SER A 194 -50.79 -22.96 -4.44
C SER A 194 -52.10 -22.16 -4.53
N PHE A 195 -52.26 -21.37 -5.60
CA PHE A 195 -53.50 -20.69 -5.93
C PHE A 195 -53.64 -20.49 -7.46
N THR A 196 -54.85 -20.20 -7.92
CA THR A 196 -55.12 -19.90 -9.33
C THR A 196 -55.04 -18.40 -9.58
N TYR A 197 -54.13 -17.97 -10.43
CA TYR A 197 -54.01 -16.59 -10.89
C TYR A 197 -54.78 -16.38 -12.20
N GLY A 198 -55.60 -15.33 -12.23
CA GLY A 198 -56.46 -14.94 -13.34
C GLY A 198 -55.73 -14.46 -14.59
N GLY A 199 -54.44 -14.15 -14.48
CA GLY A 199 -53.58 -13.70 -15.59
C GLY A 199 -53.28 -12.21 -15.62
N CYS A 200 -54.03 -11.37 -14.89
CA CYS A 200 -53.75 -9.94 -14.78
C CYS A 200 -54.24 -9.35 -13.45
N GLY A 201 -53.62 -8.25 -12.99
CA GLY A 201 -54.04 -7.53 -11.79
C GLY A 201 -53.73 -8.24 -10.46
N GLY A 202 -52.65 -9.04 -10.43
CA GLY A 202 -52.09 -9.61 -9.21
C GLY A 202 -51.13 -8.67 -8.49
N ASN A 203 -50.45 -9.18 -7.48
CA ASN A 203 -49.36 -8.51 -6.76
C ASN A 203 -48.08 -9.35 -6.81
N GLU A 204 -47.05 -8.97 -6.05
CA GLU A 204 -45.73 -9.62 -6.09
C GLU A 204 -45.71 -10.98 -5.36
N ASN A 205 -46.67 -11.28 -4.48
CA ASN A 205 -46.78 -12.58 -3.80
C ASN A 205 -47.38 -13.64 -4.75
N ASN A 206 -46.71 -13.85 -5.87
CA ASN A 206 -47.18 -14.67 -6.99
C ASN A 206 -45.98 -15.26 -7.74
N PHE A 207 -45.62 -16.49 -7.37
CA PHE A 207 -44.46 -17.22 -7.87
C PHE A 207 -44.88 -18.32 -8.84
N LYS A 208 -44.03 -18.63 -9.82
CA LYS A 208 -44.33 -19.69 -10.80
C LYS A 208 -44.12 -21.09 -10.22
N THR A 209 -43.18 -21.23 -9.29
CA THR A 209 -42.84 -22.53 -8.68
C THR A 209 -42.80 -22.44 -7.16
N LEU A 210 -42.98 -23.59 -6.50
CA LEU A 210 -42.86 -23.70 -5.04
C LEU A 210 -41.46 -23.29 -4.57
N GLN A 211 -40.40 -23.73 -5.26
CA GLN A 211 -39.02 -23.43 -4.91
C GLN A 211 -38.71 -21.93 -4.99
N GLU A 212 -39.28 -21.22 -5.97
CA GLU A 212 -39.14 -19.77 -6.08
C GLU A 212 -39.78 -19.06 -4.89
N CYS A 213 -40.98 -19.48 -4.50
CA CYS A 213 -41.65 -18.96 -3.31
C CYS A 213 -40.85 -19.23 -2.03
N GLN A 214 -40.38 -20.47 -1.85
CA GLN A 214 -39.60 -20.87 -0.66
C GLN A 214 -38.31 -20.07 -0.57
N ARG A 215 -37.50 -20.03 -1.64
CA ARG A 215 -36.26 -19.23 -1.68
C ARG A 215 -36.49 -17.75 -1.39
N ARG A 216 -37.69 -17.23 -1.69
CA ARG A 216 -38.02 -15.80 -1.50
C ARG A 216 -38.54 -15.48 -0.10
N CYS A 217 -39.20 -16.43 0.56
CA CYS A 217 -40.04 -16.19 1.74
C CYS A 217 -39.79 -17.12 2.94
N GLN A 218 -38.89 -18.11 2.82
CA GLN A 218 -38.48 -19.05 3.87
C GLN A 218 -36.95 -19.09 3.95
#